data_AF-A0A956Y9D8-F1
#
_entry.id   AF-A0A956Y9D8-F1
#
_cell.length_a   1.000
_cell.length_b   1.000
_cell.length_c   1.000
_cell.angle_alpha   90.00
_cell.angle_beta   90.00
_cell.angle_gamma   90.00
#
_symmetry.space_group_name_H-M   'P 1'
#
loop_
_entity.id
_entity.type
_entity.pdbx_description
1 polymer ?
#
loop_
_entity_poly.entity_id
_entity_poly.type
_entity_poly.pdbx_seq_one_letter_code
_entity_poly.pdbx_strand_id
1 'polypeptide(L)'
;EAATYDLIYLAQVVTLTAERAGYAMTENAVFTLEAFEEYLSHLNPDGYLGIKVYDEITMSRTLSLVIAALKNQQDLSDIQALDHVIALLAPNTSPPTPLLLVKRSPFTHDEVVAIGRTAQRIGFATLFLPGIQADPPLDAVVSGVNTYDDVVDISPADLSPPTDDRPFFYQFERGLPQDMRHLSAVLAVITVGLLALLIIYQWLARLPKLAVNAIYFAALGAGFMMVEVSLIQKMRLFIGHPTLSVTLVIATLLIGGGLGSVLYRRRVPSLQHLSWKPVLIVAVMLITWLVVWQMLSAALIGAAPIIRSIAAAVALLPVGLAMGVPFAAGLTTAGQVDQRLVALAWGINGVFSVIGSVAGLALALTFGFGVVFFAAIVLYAIAALMARLL
;
A
#
# COMPACT_ATOMS: atom_id res chain seq x y z
N GLU A 1 -25.96 4.43 -16.47
CA GLU A 1 -26.13 4.58 -15.01
C GLU A 1 -25.23 3.57 -14.33
N ALA A 2 -24.56 3.94 -13.23
CA ALA A 2 -23.86 2.96 -12.40
C ALA A 2 -24.91 1.99 -11.85
N ALA A 3 -24.67 0.68 -11.96
CA ALA A 3 -25.61 -0.31 -11.46
C ALA A 3 -25.69 -0.20 -9.94
N THR A 4 -26.91 -0.06 -9.41
CA THR A 4 -27.15 -0.08 -7.96
C THR A 4 -27.67 -1.44 -7.51
N TYR A 5 -27.40 -1.80 -6.26
CA TYR A 5 -27.69 -3.11 -5.69
C TYR A 5 -28.59 -3.01 -4.45
N ASP A 6 -29.53 -3.95 -4.31
CA ASP A 6 -30.34 -4.10 -3.09
C ASP A 6 -29.55 -4.71 -1.93
N LEU A 7 -28.54 -5.53 -2.25
CA LEU A 7 -27.66 -6.18 -1.28
C LEU A 7 -26.26 -6.30 -1.86
N ILE A 8 -25.29 -5.73 -1.15
CA ILE A 8 -23.87 -6.06 -1.29
C ILE A 8 -23.50 -6.90 -0.07
N TYR A 9 -22.93 -8.08 -0.28
CA TYR A 9 -22.61 -9.00 0.81
C TYR A 9 -21.15 -9.45 0.77
N LEU A 10 -20.38 -9.01 1.78
CA LEU A 10 -18.99 -9.39 1.98
C LEU A 10 -18.94 -10.56 2.96
N ALA A 11 -18.82 -11.78 2.42
CA ALA A 11 -18.88 -13.00 3.22
C ALA A 11 -17.49 -13.59 3.45
N GLN A 12 -16.75 -13.11 4.48
CA GLN A 12 -15.42 -13.64 4.80
C GLN A 12 -14.53 -13.75 3.55
N VAL A 13 -14.42 -12.62 2.84
CA VAL A 13 -13.83 -12.47 1.50
C VAL A 13 -12.33 -12.80 1.40
N VAL A 14 -11.70 -13.16 2.52
CA VAL A 14 -10.31 -13.60 2.63
C VAL A 14 -10.30 -14.96 3.29
N THR A 15 -9.50 -15.92 2.83
CA THR A 15 -9.49 -17.27 3.42
C THR A 15 -8.83 -17.29 4.82
N LEU A 16 -9.49 -17.94 5.79
CA LEU A 16 -8.98 -18.22 7.16
C LEU A 16 -7.56 -18.80 7.21
N THR A 17 -7.21 -19.67 6.27
CA THR A 17 -5.87 -20.30 6.22
C THR A 17 -4.79 -19.29 5.87
N ALA A 18 -5.15 -18.28 5.09
CA ALA A 18 -4.26 -17.19 4.77
C ALA A 18 -4.11 -16.29 6.02
N GLU A 19 -5.21 -15.94 6.69
CA GLU A 19 -5.26 -15.05 7.87
C GLU A 19 -4.30 -15.45 9.02
N ARG A 20 -4.08 -16.75 9.24
CA ARG A 20 -3.24 -17.28 10.34
C ARG A 20 -1.73 -17.26 10.10
N ALA A 21 -1.25 -16.94 8.89
CA ALA A 21 0.15 -17.11 8.49
C ALA A 21 0.89 -15.80 8.13
N GLY A 22 0.63 -14.69 8.84
CA GLY A 22 1.40 -13.45 8.72
C GLY A 22 0.69 -12.25 8.06
N TYR A 23 -0.63 -12.12 8.23
CA TYR A 23 -1.46 -11.13 7.53
C TYR A 23 -1.24 -9.65 7.87
N ALA A 24 -0.49 -9.31 8.91
CA ALA A 24 -0.20 -7.91 9.21
C ALA A 24 0.46 -7.18 8.01
N MET A 25 1.09 -7.92 7.09
CA MET A 25 1.79 -7.38 5.92
C MET A 25 1.07 -7.65 4.59
N THR A 26 -0.10 -8.29 4.62
CA THR A 26 -0.87 -8.59 3.40
C THR A 26 -1.79 -7.42 3.08
N GLU A 27 -1.59 -6.80 1.92
CA GLU A 27 -2.48 -5.74 1.43
C GLU A 27 -3.88 -6.30 1.13
N ASN A 28 -4.91 -5.56 1.51
CA ASN A 28 -6.31 -5.88 1.26
C ASN A 28 -7.09 -4.67 0.77
N ALA A 29 -7.38 -4.63 -0.53
CA ALA A 29 -8.13 -3.56 -1.17
C ALA A 29 -9.67 -3.66 -0.97
N VAL A 30 -10.18 -4.74 -0.37
CA VAL A 30 -11.63 -4.92 -0.11
C VAL A 30 -12.04 -4.24 1.20
N PHE A 31 -11.08 -4.02 2.10
CA PHE A 31 -11.28 -3.33 3.37
C PHE A 31 -10.44 -2.06 3.40
N THR A 32 -10.81 -1.09 2.56
CA THR A 32 -10.28 0.28 2.58
C THR A 32 -11.44 1.28 2.66
N LEU A 33 -11.15 2.48 3.12
CA LEU A 33 -12.12 3.58 3.21
C LEU A 33 -12.76 3.84 1.86
N GLU A 34 -11.95 3.94 0.80
CA GLU A 34 -12.38 4.17 -0.58
C GLU A 34 -13.27 3.03 -1.09
N ALA A 35 -12.95 1.78 -0.77
CA ALA A 35 -13.79 0.63 -1.14
C ALA A 35 -15.16 0.68 -0.45
N PHE A 36 -15.22 1.05 0.83
CA PHE A 36 -16.47 1.16 1.58
C PHE A 36 -17.32 2.33 1.09
N GLU A 37 -16.70 3.46 0.74
CA GLU A 37 -17.35 4.55 0.04
C GLU A 37 -17.95 4.07 -1.29
N GLU A 38 -17.20 3.29 -2.08
CA GLU A 38 -17.69 2.74 -3.33
C GLU A 38 -18.87 1.78 -3.12
N TYR A 39 -18.81 0.88 -2.13
CA TYR A 39 -19.91 -0.02 -1.79
C TYR A 39 -21.18 0.74 -1.44
N LEU A 40 -21.07 1.74 -0.57
CA LEU A 40 -22.21 2.58 -0.17
C LEU A 40 -22.78 3.36 -1.35
N SER A 41 -21.94 3.88 -2.26
CA SER A 41 -22.43 4.62 -3.43
C SER A 41 -23.21 3.76 -4.43
N HIS A 42 -22.93 2.46 -4.46
CA HIS A 42 -23.58 1.48 -5.34
C HIS A 42 -24.77 0.76 -4.67
N LEU A 43 -25.17 1.14 -3.46
CA LEU A 43 -26.42 0.66 -2.87
C LEU A 43 -27.62 1.48 -3.33
N ASN A 44 -28.74 0.77 -3.52
CA ASN A 44 -30.06 1.40 -3.56
C ASN A 44 -30.34 2.16 -2.25
N PRO A 45 -31.27 3.15 -2.24
CA PRO A 45 -31.59 3.93 -1.03
C PRO A 45 -31.98 3.07 0.19
N ASP A 46 -32.66 1.94 -0.06
CA ASP A 46 -33.07 0.96 0.95
C ASP A 46 -32.22 -0.33 0.92
N GLY A 47 -31.10 -0.31 0.18
CA GLY A 47 -30.19 -1.44 0.04
C GLY A 47 -29.32 -1.63 1.28
N TYR A 48 -28.81 -2.85 1.43
CA TYR A 48 -28.00 -3.27 2.57
C TYR A 48 -26.58 -3.61 2.14
N LEU A 49 -25.59 -3.17 2.91
CA LEU A 49 -24.26 -3.74 2.92
C LEU A 49 -24.15 -4.67 4.12
N GLY A 50 -24.09 -5.98 3.86
CA GLY A 50 -23.87 -7.00 4.88
C GLY A 50 -22.42 -7.43 4.91
N ILE A 51 -21.79 -7.41 6.07
CA ILE A 51 -20.36 -7.69 6.22
C ILE A 51 -20.16 -8.74 7.29
N LYS A 52 -19.77 -9.95 6.87
CA LYS A 52 -19.46 -11.07 7.73
C LYS A 52 -17.95 -11.21 7.85
N VAL A 53 -17.44 -11.08 9.08
CA VAL A 53 -16.01 -11.14 9.41
C VAL A 53 -15.70 -12.35 10.30
N TYR A 54 -14.45 -12.49 10.75
CA TYR A 54 -14.01 -13.67 11.48
C TYR A 54 -14.09 -13.56 13.00
N ASP A 55 -13.90 -12.37 13.54
CA ASP A 55 -13.83 -12.12 14.97
C ASP A 55 -14.17 -10.66 15.33
N GLU A 56 -14.23 -10.39 16.63
CA GLU A 56 -14.63 -9.10 17.20
C GLU A 56 -13.66 -7.96 16.85
N ILE A 57 -12.35 -8.23 16.79
CA ILE A 57 -11.35 -7.20 16.44
C ILE A 57 -11.47 -6.79 14.98
N THR A 58 -11.70 -7.76 14.09
CA THR A 58 -11.97 -7.51 12.68
C THR A 58 -13.27 -6.73 12.51
N MET A 59 -14.32 -7.10 13.26
CA MET A 59 -15.59 -6.36 13.26
C MET A 59 -15.42 -4.91 13.72
N SER A 60 -14.65 -4.68 14.79
CA SER A 60 -14.41 -3.34 15.35
C SER A 60 -13.67 -2.44 14.35
N ARG A 61 -12.70 -2.99 13.62
CA ARG A 61 -12.02 -2.23 12.55
C ARG A 61 -12.93 -2.02 11.34
N THR A 62 -13.77 -2.99 10.99
CA THR A 62 -14.80 -2.80 9.95
C THR A 62 -15.80 -1.72 10.34
N LEU A 63 -16.25 -1.67 11.60
CA LEU A 63 -17.13 -0.61 12.09
C LEU A 63 -16.47 0.77 11.93
N SER A 64 -15.18 0.87 12.23
CA SER A 64 -14.40 2.10 12.05
C SER A 64 -14.33 2.54 10.59
N LEU A 65 -14.18 1.60 9.66
CA LEU A 65 -14.29 1.85 8.21
C LEU A 65 -15.67 2.36 7.80
N VAL A 66 -16.73 1.71 8.28
CA VAL A 66 -18.12 2.08 7.97
C VAL A 66 -18.43 3.50 8.46
N ILE A 67 -18.09 3.80 9.71
CA ILE A 67 -18.32 5.12 10.31
C ILE A 67 -17.54 6.18 9.54
N ALA A 68 -16.25 5.95 9.25
CA ALA A 68 -15.45 6.88 8.47
C ALA A 68 -16.03 7.12 7.06
N ALA A 69 -16.45 6.06 6.35
CA ALA A 69 -17.04 6.17 5.01
C ALA A 69 -18.37 6.94 5.02
N LEU A 70 -19.25 6.67 6.00
CA LEU A 70 -20.52 7.39 6.16
C LEU A 70 -20.30 8.87 6.47
N LYS A 71 -19.37 9.18 7.39
CA LYS A 71 -18.99 10.56 7.75
C LYS A 71 -18.47 11.31 6.52
N ASN A 72 -17.56 10.71 5.75
CA ASN A 72 -17.00 11.33 4.55
C ASN A 72 -18.03 11.60 3.45
N GLN A 73 -18.98 10.68 3.23
CA GLN A 73 -19.96 10.82 2.15
C GLN A 73 -21.14 11.73 2.49
N GLN A 74 -21.54 11.77 3.76
CA GLN A 74 -22.81 12.38 4.17
C GLN A 74 -22.66 13.49 5.22
N ASP A 75 -21.43 13.83 5.64
CA ASP A 75 -21.13 14.85 6.66
C ASP A 75 -21.87 14.60 7.99
N LEU A 76 -21.88 13.33 8.41
CA LEU A 76 -22.57 12.87 9.63
C LEU A 76 -21.70 13.06 10.88
N SER A 77 -22.35 13.26 12.03
CA SER A 77 -21.72 13.04 13.34
C SER A 77 -21.56 11.55 13.66
N ASP A 78 -20.75 11.20 14.65
CA ASP A 78 -20.54 9.81 15.07
C ASP A 78 -21.86 9.12 15.48
N ILE A 79 -22.73 9.84 16.19
CA ILE A 79 -24.04 9.34 16.62
C ILE A 79 -24.92 9.06 15.40
N GLN A 80 -24.99 10.00 14.46
CA GLN A 80 -25.75 9.82 13.22
C GLN A 80 -25.20 8.69 12.38
N ALA A 81 -23.88 8.51 12.28
CA ALA A 81 -23.30 7.38 11.55
C ALA A 81 -23.67 6.03 12.19
N LEU A 82 -23.76 5.96 13.52
CA LEU A 82 -24.19 4.75 14.23
C LEU A 82 -25.66 4.39 13.96
N ASP A 83 -26.53 5.36 13.66
CA ASP A 83 -27.93 5.08 13.27
C ASP A 83 -28.04 4.29 11.95
N HIS A 84 -26.96 4.18 11.19
CA HIS A 84 -26.90 3.45 9.91
C HIS A 84 -26.37 2.02 10.07
N VAL A 85 -26.07 1.57 11.30
CA VAL A 85 -25.37 0.31 11.56
C VAL A 85 -26.13 -0.57 12.55
N ILE A 86 -26.18 -1.87 12.27
CA ILE A 86 -26.59 -2.91 13.21
C ILE A 86 -25.46 -3.93 13.32
N ALA A 87 -25.10 -4.33 14.54
CA ALA A 87 -24.09 -5.36 14.79
C ALA A 87 -24.70 -6.58 15.47
N LEU A 88 -24.46 -7.75 14.88
CA LEU A 88 -24.95 -9.04 15.34
C LEU A 88 -23.80 -10.03 15.45
N LEU A 89 -24.00 -11.09 16.26
CA LEU A 89 -23.06 -12.19 16.42
C LEU A 89 -23.78 -13.52 16.24
N ALA A 90 -23.24 -14.41 15.41
CA ALA A 90 -23.66 -15.81 15.36
C ALA A 90 -22.82 -16.62 16.37
N PRO A 91 -23.35 -16.95 17.57
CA PRO A 91 -22.58 -17.62 18.62
C PRO A 91 -22.32 -19.10 18.31
N ASN A 92 -23.15 -19.73 17.48
CA ASN A 92 -23.13 -21.16 17.23
C ASN A 92 -22.12 -21.59 16.14
N THR A 93 -21.37 -20.64 15.57
CA THR A 93 -20.26 -20.95 14.65
C THR A 93 -18.97 -21.14 15.43
N SER A 94 -17.99 -21.84 14.84
CA SER A 94 -16.65 -21.99 15.42
C SER A 94 -15.60 -21.41 14.47
N PRO A 95 -15.03 -20.22 14.75
CA PRO A 95 -15.33 -19.32 15.88
C PRO A 95 -16.69 -18.61 15.76
N PRO A 96 -17.22 -17.98 16.83
CA PRO A 96 -18.38 -17.09 16.76
C PRO A 96 -18.18 -16.02 15.68
N THR A 97 -19.17 -15.85 14.80
CA THR A 97 -19.01 -15.04 13.58
C THR A 97 -19.80 -13.74 13.69
N PRO A 98 -19.13 -12.57 13.65
CA PRO A 98 -19.83 -11.29 13.63
C PRO A 98 -20.42 -10.95 12.26
N LEU A 99 -21.49 -10.18 12.28
CA LEU A 99 -22.19 -9.64 11.11
C LEU A 99 -22.53 -8.17 11.35
N LEU A 100 -22.05 -7.29 10.48
CA LEU A 100 -22.48 -5.90 10.40
C LEU A 100 -23.49 -5.75 9.27
N LEU A 101 -24.57 -5.03 9.53
CA LEU A 101 -25.53 -4.58 8.52
C LEU A 101 -25.46 -3.06 8.47
N VAL A 102 -25.31 -2.52 7.27
CA VAL A 102 -25.14 -1.09 7.02
C VAL A 102 -26.13 -0.63 5.96
N LYS A 103 -26.76 0.52 6.17
CA LYS A 103 -27.64 1.18 5.19
C LYS A 103 -27.10 2.57 4.84
N ARG A 104 -27.49 3.08 3.66
CA ARG A 104 -27.25 4.48 3.30
C ARG A 104 -28.14 5.44 4.07
N SER A 105 -29.36 5.02 4.38
CA SER A 105 -30.32 5.73 5.22
C SER A 105 -30.24 5.22 6.66
N PRO A 106 -30.53 6.05 7.67
CA PRO A 106 -30.59 5.59 9.05
C PRO A 106 -31.68 4.52 9.21
N PHE A 107 -31.44 3.55 10.07
CA PHE A 107 -32.42 2.53 10.41
C PHE A 107 -33.61 3.15 11.14
N THR A 108 -34.81 2.84 10.68
CA THR A 108 -36.02 3.22 11.41
C THR A 108 -36.23 2.33 12.63
N HIS A 109 -36.93 2.83 13.65
CA HIS A 109 -37.20 2.05 14.86
C HIS A 109 -37.88 0.70 14.56
N ASP A 110 -38.84 0.69 13.63
CA ASP A 110 -39.55 -0.53 13.23
C ASP A 110 -38.61 -1.55 12.56
N GLU A 111 -37.66 -1.09 11.74
CA GLU A 111 -36.63 -1.94 11.14
C GLU A 111 -35.72 -2.54 12.22
N VAL A 112 -35.23 -1.73 13.16
CA VAL A 112 -34.35 -2.20 14.24
C VAL A 112 -35.06 -3.27 15.07
N VAL A 113 -36.32 -3.04 15.44
CA VAL A 113 -37.13 -4.02 16.19
C VAL A 113 -37.36 -5.30 15.38
N ALA A 114 -37.69 -5.18 14.09
CA ALA A 114 -37.94 -6.34 13.22
C ALA A 114 -36.66 -7.18 13.02
N ILE A 115 -35.51 -6.54 12.80
CA ILE A 115 -34.21 -7.17 12.65
C ILE A 115 -33.79 -7.83 13.97
N GLY A 116 -33.89 -7.12 15.10
CA GLY A 116 -33.55 -7.66 16.43
C GLY A 116 -34.36 -8.90 16.81
N ARG A 117 -35.69 -8.87 16.59
CA ARG A 117 -36.56 -10.05 16.80
C ARG A 117 -36.18 -11.22 15.88
N THR A 118 -35.88 -10.91 14.62
CA THR A 118 -35.46 -11.94 13.66
C THR A 118 -34.14 -12.56 14.07
N ALA A 119 -33.15 -11.75 14.47
CA ALA A 119 -31.84 -12.18 14.94
C ALA A 119 -31.97 -13.16 16.12
N GLN A 120 -32.73 -12.77 17.16
CA GLN A 120 -32.97 -13.64 18.32
C GLN A 120 -33.68 -14.95 17.93
N ARG A 121 -34.69 -14.89 17.04
CA ARG A 121 -35.41 -16.08 16.56
C ARG A 121 -34.49 -17.07 15.83
N ILE A 122 -33.51 -16.58 15.08
CA ILE A 122 -32.54 -17.43 14.35
C ILE A 122 -31.27 -17.74 15.18
N GLY A 123 -31.23 -17.33 16.45
CA GLY A 123 -30.15 -17.63 17.39
C GLY A 123 -28.91 -16.73 17.28
N PHE A 124 -29.02 -15.56 16.65
CA PHE A 124 -27.99 -14.52 16.71
C PHE A 124 -28.12 -13.71 18.01
N ALA A 125 -26.98 -13.34 18.59
CA ALA A 125 -26.90 -12.35 19.65
C ALA A 125 -26.84 -10.94 19.04
N THR A 126 -27.45 -9.96 19.72
CA THR A 126 -27.44 -8.55 19.32
C THR A 126 -26.30 -7.85 20.05
N LEU A 127 -25.37 -7.25 19.31
CA LEU A 127 -24.23 -6.51 19.87
C LEU A 127 -24.48 -5.00 19.85
N PHE A 128 -25.15 -4.51 18.80
CA PHE A 128 -25.53 -3.10 18.69
C PHE A 128 -26.83 -2.97 17.88
N LEU A 129 -27.79 -2.24 18.44
CA LEU A 129 -29.08 -1.89 17.83
C LEU A 129 -29.36 -0.40 18.09
N PRO A 130 -29.35 0.46 17.05
CA PRO A 130 -29.47 1.90 17.24
C PRO A 130 -30.80 2.24 17.93
N GLY A 131 -30.71 3.08 18.96
CA GLY A 131 -31.86 3.47 19.80
C GLY A 131 -32.42 2.39 20.74
N ILE A 132 -31.88 1.17 20.75
CA ILE A 132 -32.37 0.05 21.60
C ILE A 132 -31.28 -0.52 22.50
N GLN A 133 -30.11 -0.83 21.94
CA GLN A 133 -29.00 -1.46 22.65
C GLN A 133 -27.67 -0.89 22.17
N ALA A 134 -26.89 -0.34 23.09
CA ALA A 134 -25.50 0.02 22.89
C ALA A 134 -24.73 -0.42 24.14
N ASP A 135 -23.75 -1.30 23.95
CA ASP A 135 -22.86 -1.76 25.02
C ASP A 135 -21.51 -1.02 24.92
N PRO A 136 -20.71 -0.97 26.00
CA PRO A 136 -19.37 -0.40 25.95
C PRO A 136 -18.50 -1.03 24.85
N PRO A 137 -17.74 -0.22 24.08
CA PRO A 137 -17.51 1.22 24.28
C PRO A 137 -18.48 2.15 23.52
N LEU A 138 -19.48 1.63 22.80
CA LEU A 138 -20.35 2.43 21.92
C LEU A 138 -21.42 3.22 22.70
N ASP A 139 -21.78 2.77 23.91
CA ASP A 139 -22.69 3.49 24.80
C ASP A 139 -22.24 4.93 25.11
N ALA A 140 -20.93 5.13 25.32
CA ALA A 140 -20.32 6.43 25.53
C ALA A 140 -20.36 7.32 24.27
N VAL A 141 -20.28 6.71 23.08
CA VAL A 141 -20.40 7.44 21.80
C VAL A 141 -21.84 7.87 21.56
N VAL A 142 -22.80 6.95 21.73
CA VAL A 142 -24.23 7.23 21.56
C VAL A 142 -24.73 8.29 22.55
N SER A 143 -24.21 8.30 23.77
CA SER A 143 -24.54 9.32 24.78
C SER A 143 -23.83 10.67 24.57
N GLY A 144 -22.93 10.76 23.57
CA GLY A 144 -22.16 11.96 23.27
C GLY A 144 -21.09 12.30 24.31
N VAL A 145 -20.74 11.35 25.18
CA VAL A 145 -19.67 11.51 26.18
C VAL A 145 -18.29 11.41 25.52
N ASN A 146 -18.14 10.46 24.59
CA ASN A 146 -16.93 10.23 23.82
C ASN A 146 -17.21 10.39 22.32
N THR A 147 -16.18 10.74 21.56
CA THR A 147 -16.19 10.57 20.10
C THR A 147 -15.87 9.13 19.72
N TYR A 148 -16.17 8.74 18.49
CA TYR A 148 -15.74 7.44 17.98
C TYR A 148 -14.21 7.37 17.84
N ASP A 149 -13.54 8.49 17.58
CA ASP A 149 -12.08 8.57 17.54
C ASP A 149 -11.46 8.23 18.92
N ASP A 150 -12.12 8.62 20.03
CA ASP A 150 -11.68 8.22 21.38
C ASP A 150 -11.73 6.70 21.58
N VAL A 151 -12.73 6.02 21.00
CA VAL A 151 -12.85 4.56 21.03
C VAL A 151 -11.68 3.91 20.27
N VAL A 152 -11.35 4.46 19.09
CA VAL A 152 -10.19 4.00 18.31
C VAL A 152 -8.90 4.23 19.09
N ASP A 153 -8.73 5.40 19.71
CA ASP A 153 -7.50 5.80 20.39
C ASP A 153 -7.22 5.04 21.68
N ILE A 154 -8.25 4.67 22.45
CA ILE A 154 -8.10 3.89 23.69
C ILE A 154 -7.88 2.40 23.42
N SER A 155 -8.31 1.89 22.26
CA SER A 155 -8.16 0.47 21.92
C SER A 155 -6.70 0.03 21.91
N PRO A 156 -6.34 -1.11 22.53
CA PRO A 156 -4.98 -1.64 22.46
C PRO A 156 -4.58 -2.04 21.03
N ALA A 157 -5.56 -2.36 20.19
CA ALA A 157 -5.38 -2.65 18.78
C ALA A 157 -5.52 -1.38 17.92
N ASP A 158 -4.83 -1.35 16.78
CA ASP A 158 -5.05 -0.35 15.74
C ASP A 158 -6.38 -0.62 15.02
N LEU A 159 -7.40 0.17 15.39
CA LEU A 159 -8.72 0.14 14.76
C LEU A 159 -8.87 1.23 13.69
N SER A 160 -7.81 1.98 13.36
CA SER A 160 -7.88 3.04 12.38
C SER A 160 -8.33 2.50 11.01
N PRO A 161 -9.19 3.26 10.29
CA PRO A 161 -9.67 2.86 8.98
C PRO A 161 -8.50 2.84 7.97
N PRO A 162 -8.13 1.69 7.39
CA PRO A 162 -7.14 1.63 6.33
C PRO A 162 -7.63 2.33 5.06
N THR A 163 -6.70 2.77 4.22
CA THR A 163 -6.97 3.44 2.94
C THR A 163 -6.33 2.66 1.80
N ASP A 164 -6.66 3.00 0.56
CA ASP A 164 -5.99 2.46 -0.63
C ASP A 164 -4.48 2.76 -0.64
N ASP A 165 -4.02 3.82 0.02
CA ASP A 165 -2.59 4.11 0.17
C ASP A 165 -1.92 3.28 1.28
N ARG A 166 -2.67 2.86 2.30
CA ARG A 166 -2.19 2.00 3.41
C ARG A 166 -3.17 0.83 3.64
N PRO A 167 -3.26 -0.14 2.71
CA PRO A 167 -4.33 -1.15 2.68
C PRO A 167 -4.05 -2.34 3.61
N PHE A 168 -3.68 -2.11 4.86
CA PHE A 168 -3.26 -3.16 5.81
C PHE A 168 -4.31 -3.43 6.89
N PHE A 169 -5.50 -3.88 6.46
CA PHE A 169 -6.65 -4.10 7.35
C PHE A 169 -6.38 -5.07 8.53
N TYR A 170 -5.51 -6.06 8.34
CA TYR A 170 -5.18 -7.04 9.39
C TYR A 170 -3.97 -6.66 10.25
N GLN A 171 -3.41 -5.46 10.06
CA GLN A 171 -2.34 -4.93 10.89
C GLN A 171 -2.94 -4.27 12.14
N PHE A 172 -3.19 -5.06 13.18
CA PHE A 172 -3.75 -4.57 14.45
C PHE A 172 -2.70 -4.06 15.44
N GLU A 173 -1.41 -4.29 15.18
CA GLU A 173 -0.33 -3.66 15.96
C GLU A 173 -0.21 -2.19 15.58
N ARG A 174 -0.21 -1.29 16.58
CA ARG A 174 0.07 0.12 16.35
C ARG A 174 1.53 0.31 15.93
N GLY A 175 1.73 1.05 14.83
CA GLY A 175 3.05 1.31 14.27
C GLY A 175 3.64 0.10 13.54
N LEU A 176 4.95 -0.06 13.61
CA LEU A 176 5.65 -1.12 12.89
C LEU A 176 5.48 -2.48 13.61
N PRO A 177 4.96 -3.52 12.93
CA PRO A 177 4.78 -4.85 13.54
C PRO A 177 6.06 -5.39 14.13
N GLN A 178 5.97 -6.20 15.19
CA GLN A 178 7.13 -6.74 15.90
C GLN A 178 8.11 -7.48 14.96
N ASP A 179 7.59 -8.30 14.06
CA ASP A 179 8.40 -9.03 13.08
C ASP A 179 9.16 -8.09 12.13
N MET A 180 8.53 -6.99 11.72
CA MET A 180 9.17 -5.95 10.91
C MET A 180 10.19 -5.12 11.70
N ARG A 181 9.97 -4.88 12.99
CA ARG A 181 10.96 -4.22 13.86
C ARG A 181 12.24 -5.04 13.95
N HIS A 182 12.13 -6.34 14.19
CA HIS A 182 13.28 -7.25 14.23
C HIS A 182 14.01 -7.31 12.89
N LEU A 183 13.28 -7.47 11.79
CA LEU A 183 13.86 -7.49 10.45
C LEU A 183 14.58 -6.18 10.11
N SER A 184 13.95 -5.03 10.43
CA SER A 184 14.53 -3.71 10.22
C SER A 184 15.80 -3.50 11.05
N ALA A 185 15.84 -3.99 12.29
CA ALA A 185 17.03 -3.93 13.13
C ALA A 185 18.19 -4.75 12.54
N VAL A 186 17.92 -5.98 12.07
CA VAL A 186 18.93 -6.81 11.39
C VAL A 186 19.48 -6.11 10.15
N LEU A 187 18.61 -5.51 9.34
CA LEU A 187 19.04 -4.74 8.17
C LEU A 187 19.82 -3.49 8.52
N ALA A 188 19.47 -2.79 9.61
CA ALA A 188 20.24 -1.66 10.09
C ALA A 188 21.67 -2.08 10.46
N VAL A 189 21.84 -3.22 11.14
CA VAL A 189 23.16 -3.79 11.46
C VAL A 189 23.93 -4.13 10.18
N ILE A 190 23.29 -4.78 9.20
CA ILE A 190 23.91 -5.10 7.90
C ILE A 190 24.35 -3.81 7.18
N THR A 191 23.50 -2.79 7.19
CA THR A 191 23.78 -1.50 6.55
C THR A 191 24.98 -0.81 7.20
N VAL A 192 25.02 -0.75 8.54
CA VAL A 192 26.15 -0.18 9.29
C VAL A 192 27.43 -0.99 9.03
N GLY A 193 27.34 -2.32 9.02
CA GLY A 193 28.48 -3.19 8.70
C GLY A 193 29.02 -2.97 7.29
N LEU A 194 28.12 -2.82 6.30
CA LEU A 194 28.50 -2.50 4.92
C LEU A 194 29.16 -1.11 4.83
N LEU A 195 28.60 -0.09 5.49
CA LEU A 195 29.19 1.25 5.52
C LEU A 195 30.59 1.23 6.15
N ALA A 196 30.77 0.53 7.27
CA ALA A 196 32.07 0.35 7.90
C ALA A 196 33.07 -0.35 6.96
N LEU A 197 32.63 -1.42 6.28
CA LEU A 197 33.46 -2.13 5.30
C LEU A 197 33.86 -1.21 4.14
N LEU A 198 32.94 -0.40 3.60
CA LEU A 198 33.22 0.53 2.51
C LEU A 198 34.19 1.63 2.94
N ILE A 199 34.07 2.15 4.17
CA ILE A 199 35.02 3.11 4.73
C ILE A 199 36.40 2.46 4.87
N ILE A 200 36.50 1.28 5.48
CA ILE A 200 37.76 0.54 5.61
C ILE A 200 38.38 0.30 4.23
N TYR A 201 37.59 -0.19 3.28
CA TYR A 201 38.05 -0.44 1.93
C TYR A 201 38.51 0.84 1.21
N GLN A 202 37.85 1.98 1.44
CA GLN A 202 38.31 3.28 0.93
C GLN A 202 39.71 3.63 1.42
N TRP A 203 39.96 3.43 2.71
CA TRP A 203 41.26 3.71 3.33
C TRP A 203 42.37 2.80 2.82
N LEU A 204 42.08 1.51 2.66
CA LEU A 204 43.06 0.53 2.17
C LEU A 204 43.33 0.64 0.67
N ALA A 205 42.29 0.74 -0.15
CA ALA A 205 42.40 0.69 -1.61
C ALA A 205 42.65 2.06 -2.26
N ARG A 206 42.42 3.17 -1.53
CA ARG A 206 42.57 4.57 -2.01
C ARG A 206 41.88 4.83 -3.35
N LEU A 207 40.71 4.23 -3.57
CA LEU A 207 39.98 4.37 -4.82
C LEU A 207 39.41 5.79 -4.94
N PRO A 208 39.62 6.47 -6.08
CA PRO A 208 39.02 7.78 -6.30
C PRO A 208 37.50 7.67 -6.39
N LYS A 209 36.79 8.60 -5.74
CA LYS A 209 35.32 8.73 -5.80
C LYS A 209 34.51 7.49 -5.38
N LEU A 210 35.06 6.58 -4.54
CA LEU A 210 34.30 5.40 -4.08
C LEU A 210 33.02 5.78 -3.35
N ALA A 211 33.08 6.74 -2.42
CA ALA A 211 31.92 7.14 -1.63
C ALA A 211 30.78 7.69 -2.52
N VAL A 212 31.13 8.49 -3.53
CA VAL A 212 30.16 9.04 -4.48
C VAL A 212 29.53 7.92 -5.32
N ASN A 213 30.34 6.98 -5.83
CA ASN A 213 29.83 5.80 -6.54
C ASN A 213 28.94 4.95 -5.63
N ALA A 214 29.35 4.72 -4.39
CA ALA A 214 28.60 3.94 -3.42
C ALA A 214 27.21 4.54 -3.16
N ILE A 215 27.14 5.85 -2.87
CA ILE A 215 25.86 6.54 -2.64
C ILE A 215 25.01 6.52 -3.92
N TYR A 216 25.61 6.72 -5.08
CA TYR A 216 24.91 6.66 -6.37
C TYR A 216 24.23 5.29 -6.60
N PHE A 217 24.98 4.19 -6.49
CA PHE A 217 24.45 2.84 -6.74
C PHE A 217 23.53 2.34 -5.62
N ALA A 218 23.76 2.77 -4.38
CA ALA A 218 22.86 2.54 -3.26
C ALA A 218 21.50 3.20 -3.49
N ALA A 219 21.50 4.49 -3.88
CA ALA A 219 20.29 5.25 -4.17
C ALA A 219 19.52 4.68 -5.37
N LEU A 220 20.23 4.24 -6.43
CA LEU A 220 19.59 3.57 -7.56
C LEU A 220 18.94 2.23 -7.16
N GLY A 221 19.63 1.41 -6.36
CA GLY A 221 19.11 0.09 -5.95
C GLY A 221 17.88 0.21 -5.05
N ALA A 222 18.01 1.02 -3.99
CA ALA A 222 16.89 1.26 -3.08
C ALA A 222 15.73 1.97 -3.77
N GLY A 223 16.02 2.98 -4.59
CA GLY A 223 15.02 3.73 -5.34
C GLY A 223 14.27 2.87 -6.34
N PHE A 224 14.96 1.99 -7.08
CA PHE A 224 14.32 1.05 -8.01
C PHE A 224 13.33 0.15 -7.29
N MET A 225 13.74 -0.48 -6.17
CA MET A 225 12.89 -1.41 -5.43
C MET A 225 11.68 -0.71 -4.79
N MET A 226 11.85 0.51 -4.26
CA MET A 226 10.74 1.29 -3.70
C MET A 226 9.73 1.70 -4.78
N VAL A 227 10.20 2.10 -5.98
CA VAL A 227 9.33 2.33 -7.14
C VAL A 227 8.60 1.05 -7.50
N GLU A 228 9.31 -0.06 -7.68
CA GLU A 228 8.75 -1.34 -8.09
C GLU A 228 7.64 -1.82 -7.14
N VAL A 229 7.91 -1.86 -5.83
CA VAL A 229 6.95 -2.29 -4.81
C VAL A 229 5.70 -1.40 -4.82
N SER A 230 5.85 -0.08 -4.92
CA SER A 230 4.74 0.86 -4.97
C SER A 230 3.91 0.72 -6.25
N LEU A 231 4.56 0.47 -7.39
CA LEU A 231 3.88 0.24 -8.67
C LEU A 231 3.11 -1.09 -8.67
N ILE A 232 3.66 -2.15 -8.08
CA ILE A 232 2.96 -3.43 -7.91
C ILE A 232 1.64 -3.23 -7.15
N GLN A 233 1.66 -2.45 -6.07
CA GLN A 233 0.45 -2.16 -5.31
C GLN A 233 -0.61 -1.43 -6.14
N LYS A 234 -0.23 -0.34 -6.83
CA LYS A 234 -1.15 0.40 -7.70
C LYS A 234 -1.70 -0.46 -8.84
N MET A 235 -0.87 -1.34 -9.41
CA MET A 235 -1.31 -2.28 -10.44
C MET A 235 -2.24 -3.35 -9.89
N ARG A 236 -2.07 -3.77 -8.63
CA ARG A 236 -2.95 -4.76 -7.99
C ARG A 236 -4.39 -4.27 -7.96
N LEU A 237 -4.62 -3.02 -7.56
CA LEU A 237 -5.93 -2.39 -7.55
C LEU A 237 -6.52 -2.31 -8.96
N PHE A 238 -5.72 -1.88 -9.94
CA PHE A 238 -6.19 -1.67 -11.31
C PHE A 238 -6.45 -2.97 -12.11
N ILE A 239 -5.57 -3.97 -11.97
CA ILE A 239 -5.66 -5.24 -12.70
C ILE A 239 -6.63 -6.19 -11.99
N GLY A 240 -6.72 -6.12 -10.66
CA GLY A 240 -7.58 -6.96 -9.82
C GLY A 240 -7.02 -8.36 -9.55
N HIS A 241 -5.75 -8.64 -9.90
CA HIS A 241 -5.14 -9.95 -9.69
C HIS A 241 -3.67 -9.81 -9.22
N PRO A 242 -3.32 -10.27 -8.00
CA PRO A 242 -1.99 -10.06 -7.42
C PRO A 242 -0.86 -10.64 -8.29
N THR A 243 -0.98 -11.90 -8.69
CA THR A 243 0.06 -12.60 -9.48
C THR A 243 0.31 -11.94 -10.84
N LEU A 244 -0.74 -11.52 -11.54
CA LEU A 244 -0.61 -10.83 -12.82
C LEU A 244 0.05 -9.47 -12.65
N SER A 245 -0.29 -8.74 -11.59
CA SER A 245 0.26 -7.41 -11.31
C SER A 245 1.76 -7.46 -11.04
N VAL A 246 2.20 -8.38 -10.18
CA VAL A 246 3.63 -8.62 -9.91
C VAL A 246 4.36 -8.99 -11.20
N THR A 247 3.84 -9.95 -11.95
CA THR A 247 4.47 -10.43 -13.19
C THR A 247 4.59 -9.33 -14.23
N LEU A 248 3.51 -8.56 -14.45
CA LEU A 248 3.46 -7.50 -15.44
C LEU A 248 4.43 -6.36 -15.11
N VAL A 249 4.46 -5.91 -13.85
CA VAL A 249 5.33 -4.82 -13.42
C VAL A 249 6.78 -5.23 -13.56
N ILE A 250 7.18 -6.38 -13.00
CA ILE A 250 8.56 -6.87 -13.06
C ILE A 250 8.99 -7.05 -14.52
N ALA A 251 8.18 -7.75 -15.34
CA ALA A 251 8.52 -7.99 -16.74
C ALA A 251 8.67 -6.68 -17.52
N THR A 252 7.76 -5.73 -17.34
CA THR A 252 7.78 -4.47 -18.07
C THR A 252 8.95 -3.58 -17.64
N LEU A 253 9.22 -3.48 -16.34
CA LEU A 253 10.35 -2.69 -15.82
C LEU A 253 11.70 -3.31 -16.24
N LEU A 254 11.84 -4.63 -16.23
CA LEU A 254 13.06 -5.32 -16.67
C LEU A 254 13.28 -5.20 -18.17
N ILE A 255 12.24 -5.40 -18.99
CA ILE A 255 12.33 -5.22 -20.46
C ILE A 255 12.66 -3.76 -20.78
N GLY A 256 11.96 -2.81 -20.16
CA GLY A 256 12.23 -1.39 -20.31
C GLY A 256 13.66 -1.05 -19.88
N GLY A 257 14.08 -1.49 -18.71
CA GLY A 257 15.43 -1.25 -18.17
C GLY A 257 16.54 -1.81 -19.06
N GLY A 258 16.34 -3.02 -19.62
CA GLY A 258 17.24 -3.62 -20.60
C GLY A 258 17.34 -2.81 -21.89
N LEU A 259 16.19 -2.41 -22.46
CA LEU A 259 16.14 -1.58 -23.66
C LEU A 259 16.77 -0.19 -23.43
N GLY A 260 16.53 0.42 -22.26
CA GLY A 260 17.11 1.69 -21.85
C GLY A 260 18.63 1.62 -21.76
N SER A 261 19.15 0.55 -21.15
CA SER A 261 20.59 0.28 -21.06
C SER A 261 21.24 0.13 -22.44
N VAL A 262 20.59 -0.55 -23.38
CA VAL A 262 21.06 -0.71 -24.76
C VAL A 262 21.05 0.62 -25.52
N LEU A 263 19.97 1.40 -25.38
CA LEU A 263 19.82 2.70 -26.04
C LEU A 263 20.91 3.68 -25.58
N TYR A 264 21.25 3.66 -24.29
CA TYR A 264 22.40 4.41 -23.77
C TYR A 264 23.71 3.96 -24.42
N ARG A 265 23.98 2.64 -24.45
CA ARG A 265 25.23 2.08 -25.01
C ARG A 265 25.45 2.47 -26.48
N ARG A 266 24.38 2.58 -27.28
CA ARG A 266 24.46 2.99 -28.69
C ARG A 266 24.75 4.49 -28.89
N ARG A 267 24.48 5.32 -27.88
CA ARG A 267 24.62 6.78 -27.97
C ARG A 267 25.86 7.32 -27.26
N VAL A 268 26.68 6.48 -26.63
CA VAL A 268 27.81 6.92 -25.78
C VAL A 268 28.78 7.80 -26.60
N PRO A 269 28.81 9.12 -26.36
CA PRO A 269 29.97 9.92 -26.73
C PRO A 269 31.06 9.64 -25.68
N SER A 270 32.33 9.84 -26.01
CA SER A 270 33.48 9.67 -25.11
C SER A 270 33.51 10.71 -23.98
N LEU A 271 32.46 10.81 -23.18
CA LEU A 271 32.36 11.76 -22.07
C LEU A 271 33.06 11.17 -20.85
N GLN A 272 33.96 11.96 -20.27
CA GLN A 272 34.69 11.62 -19.03
C GLN A 272 33.84 11.78 -17.75
N HIS A 273 32.61 12.28 -17.86
CA HIS A 273 31.74 12.61 -16.72
C HIS A 273 30.32 12.05 -16.91
N LEU A 274 29.70 11.64 -15.81
CA LEU A 274 28.34 11.12 -15.81
C LEU A 274 27.34 12.27 -15.93
N SER A 275 26.52 12.25 -16.97
CA SER A 275 25.44 13.23 -17.09
C SER A 275 24.38 12.96 -16.02
N TRP A 276 24.05 13.96 -15.22
CA TRP A 276 22.96 13.90 -14.23
C TRP A 276 21.57 13.94 -14.86
N LYS A 277 21.47 14.38 -16.13
CA LYS A 277 20.18 14.59 -16.82
C LYS A 277 19.33 13.33 -16.93
N PRO A 278 19.84 12.15 -17.34
CA PRO A 278 19.04 10.93 -17.40
C PRO A 278 18.49 10.52 -16.04
N VAL A 279 19.23 10.76 -14.95
CA VAL A 279 18.77 10.44 -13.60
C VAL A 279 17.67 11.39 -13.14
N LEU A 280 17.80 12.70 -13.42
CA LEU A 280 16.72 13.65 -13.16
C LEU A 280 15.47 13.33 -13.99
N ILE A 281 15.65 12.91 -15.25
CA ILE A 281 14.52 12.51 -16.12
C ILE A 281 13.71 11.39 -15.47
N VAL A 282 14.34 10.43 -14.79
CA VAL A 282 13.60 9.40 -14.03
C VAL A 282 12.72 10.03 -12.95
N ALA A 283 13.27 10.90 -12.10
CA ALA A 283 12.50 11.56 -11.05
C ALA A 283 11.31 12.37 -11.61
N VAL A 284 11.53 13.12 -12.69
CA VAL A 284 10.47 13.88 -13.38
C VAL A 284 9.43 12.94 -14.00
N MET A 285 9.86 11.85 -14.63
CA MET A 285 8.95 10.87 -15.23
C MET A 285 8.10 10.16 -14.17
N LEU A 286 8.64 9.85 -12.99
CA LEU A 286 7.87 9.27 -11.88
C LEU A 286 6.80 10.24 -11.37
N ILE A 287 7.10 11.53 -11.24
CA ILE A 287 6.13 12.56 -10.86
C ILE A 287 5.03 12.68 -11.92
N THR A 288 5.42 12.80 -13.20
CA THR A 288 4.46 12.86 -14.31
C THR A 288 3.61 11.59 -14.38
N TRP A 289 4.21 10.43 -14.13
CA TRP A 289 3.52 9.15 -14.12
C TRP A 289 2.41 9.11 -13.06
N LEU A 290 2.64 9.65 -11.85
CA LEU A 290 1.59 9.70 -10.81
C LEU A 290 0.33 10.43 -11.28
N VAL A 291 0.51 11.61 -11.91
CA VAL A 291 -0.60 12.44 -12.39
C VAL A 291 -1.33 11.76 -13.55
N VAL A 292 -0.57 11.26 -14.53
CA VAL A 292 -1.14 10.59 -15.71
C VAL A 292 -1.82 9.28 -15.33
N TRP A 293 -1.25 8.53 -14.38
CA TRP A 293 -1.78 7.25 -13.94
C TRP A 293 -3.15 7.39 -13.28
N GLN A 294 -3.37 8.43 -12.48
CA GLN A 294 -4.67 8.68 -11.85
C GLN A 294 -5.77 8.86 -12.92
N MET A 295 -5.49 9.62 -13.97
CA MET A 295 -6.44 9.83 -15.08
C MET A 295 -6.66 8.55 -15.91
N LEU A 296 -5.56 7.84 -16.23
CA LEU A 296 -5.62 6.63 -17.05
C LEU A 296 -6.35 5.48 -16.35
N SER A 297 -6.08 5.29 -15.06
CA SER A 297 -6.71 4.24 -14.26
C SER A 297 -8.20 4.47 -14.12
N ALA A 298 -8.64 5.68 -13.78
CA ALA A 298 -10.07 6.02 -13.70
C ALA A 298 -10.81 5.78 -15.03
N ALA A 299 -10.19 6.12 -16.16
CA ALA A 299 -10.80 5.94 -17.47
C ALA A 299 -10.92 4.46 -17.92
N LEU A 300 -10.02 3.59 -17.44
CA LEU A 300 -9.90 2.21 -17.92
C LEU A 300 -10.24 1.14 -16.86
N ILE A 301 -10.64 1.52 -15.64
CA ILE A 301 -10.88 0.57 -14.55
C ILE A 301 -11.98 -0.45 -14.89
N GLY A 302 -13.02 -0.03 -15.60
CA GLY A 302 -14.10 -0.88 -16.11
C GLY A 302 -13.80 -1.61 -17.43
N ALA A 303 -12.61 -1.43 -18.00
CA ALA A 303 -12.23 -2.11 -19.24
C ALA A 303 -11.93 -3.60 -19.01
N ALA A 304 -11.94 -4.38 -20.09
CA ALA A 304 -11.60 -5.80 -20.03
C ALA A 304 -10.19 -6.03 -19.43
N PRO A 305 -9.95 -7.13 -18.69
CA PRO A 305 -8.67 -7.39 -18.03
C PRO A 305 -7.44 -7.29 -18.94
N ILE A 306 -7.57 -7.71 -20.20
CA ILE A 306 -6.50 -7.63 -21.20
C ILE A 306 -6.16 -6.17 -21.53
N ILE A 307 -7.17 -5.31 -21.71
CA ILE A 307 -6.97 -3.88 -22.02
C ILE A 307 -6.27 -3.20 -20.85
N ARG A 308 -6.69 -3.48 -19.62
CA ARG A 308 -6.03 -2.96 -18.40
C ARG A 308 -4.57 -3.40 -18.32
N SER A 309 -4.29 -4.67 -18.61
CA SER A 309 -2.92 -5.19 -18.60
C SER A 309 -2.04 -4.53 -19.67
N ILE A 310 -2.55 -4.33 -20.88
CA ILE A 310 -1.83 -3.63 -21.95
C ILE A 310 -1.60 -2.16 -21.58
N ALA A 311 -2.62 -1.46 -21.08
CA ALA A 311 -2.51 -0.07 -20.66
C ALA A 311 -1.47 0.12 -19.55
N ALA A 312 -1.47 -0.78 -18.56
CA ALA A 312 -0.46 -0.81 -17.50
C ALA A 312 0.95 -1.02 -18.08
N ALA A 313 1.16 -2.00 -18.96
CA ALA A 313 2.46 -2.21 -19.60
C ALA A 313 2.93 -0.99 -20.41
N VAL A 314 2.04 -0.37 -21.20
CA VAL A 314 2.35 0.82 -21.98
C VAL A 314 2.71 2.01 -21.09
N ALA A 315 2.01 2.18 -19.96
CA ALA A 315 2.31 3.26 -19.01
C ALA A 315 3.64 3.05 -18.27
N LEU A 316 4.00 1.80 -17.98
CA LEU A 316 5.21 1.44 -17.23
C LEU A 316 6.47 1.36 -18.09
N LEU A 317 6.35 0.99 -19.38
CA LEU A 317 7.49 0.78 -20.25
C LEU A 317 8.41 2.03 -20.38
N PRO A 318 7.89 3.27 -20.54
CA PRO A 318 8.71 4.48 -20.55
C PRO A 318 9.48 4.71 -19.24
N VAL A 319 8.86 4.38 -18.10
CA VAL A 319 9.49 4.49 -16.78
C VAL A 319 10.64 3.49 -16.67
N GLY A 320 10.41 2.22 -17.04
CA GLY A 320 11.46 1.20 -17.08
C GLY A 320 12.61 1.59 -18.01
N LEU A 321 12.30 2.08 -19.22
CA LEU A 321 13.28 2.61 -20.17
C LEU A 321 14.17 3.69 -19.57
N ALA A 322 13.57 4.65 -18.87
CA ALA A 322 14.31 5.73 -18.22
C ALA A 322 15.18 5.21 -17.06
N MET A 323 14.65 4.30 -16.23
CA MET A 323 15.35 3.75 -15.06
C MET A 323 16.58 2.89 -15.43
N GLY A 324 16.59 2.26 -16.60
CA GLY A 324 17.74 1.47 -17.07
C GLY A 324 18.97 2.30 -17.45
N VAL A 325 18.77 3.55 -17.92
CA VAL A 325 19.87 4.40 -18.42
C VAL A 325 20.88 4.78 -17.32
N PRO A 326 20.47 5.30 -16.14
CA PRO A 326 21.38 5.66 -15.06
C PRO A 326 22.32 4.54 -14.62
N PHE A 327 21.82 3.31 -14.54
CA PHE A 327 22.62 2.18 -14.07
C PHE A 327 23.75 1.85 -15.06
N ALA A 328 23.42 1.69 -16.35
CA ALA A 328 24.41 1.43 -17.40
C ALA A 328 25.43 2.57 -17.55
N ALA A 329 24.96 3.82 -17.43
CA ALA A 329 25.79 5.01 -17.50
C ALA A 329 26.79 5.10 -16.33
N GLY A 330 26.32 4.83 -15.11
CA GLY A 330 27.17 4.78 -13.92
C GLY A 330 28.23 3.69 -14.03
N LEU A 331 27.86 2.49 -14.49
CA LEU A 331 28.79 1.36 -14.58
C LEU A 331 29.90 1.61 -15.61
N THR A 332 29.55 2.21 -16.75
CA THR A 332 30.52 2.58 -17.78
C THR A 332 31.52 3.62 -17.27
N THR A 333 31.02 4.64 -16.55
CA THR A 333 31.86 5.72 -16.00
C THR A 333 32.77 5.18 -14.88
N ALA A 334 32.23 4.35 -13.97
CA ALA A 334 33.00 3.71 -12.91
C ALA A 334 34.13 2.83 -13.47
N GLY A 335 33.86 2.05 -14.53
CA GLY A 335 34.85 1.18 -15.16
C GLY A 335 35.94 1.91 -15.95
N GLN A 336 35.69 3.15 -16.39
CA GLN A 336 36.73 4.01 -16.96
C GLN A 336 37.71 4.53 -15.90
N VAL A 337 37.25 4.65 -14.64
CA VAL A 337 38.09 5.08 -13.51
C VAL A 337 38.86 3.90 -12.93
N ASP A 338 38.17 2.83 -12.54
CA ASP A 338 38.80 1.59 -12.03
C ASP A 338 37.81 0.41 -12.16
N GLN A 339 38.27 -0.72 -12.70
CA GLN A 339 37.47 -1.94 -12.85
C GLN A 339 36.95 -2.49 -11.51
N ARG A 340 37.63 -2.23 -10.39
CA ARG A 340 37.19 -2.63 -9.04
C ARG A 340 35.91 -1.90 -8.62
N LEU A 341 35.68 -0.67 -9.10
CA LEU A 341 34.46 0.08 -8.81
C LEU A 341 33.23 -0.56 -9.44
N VAL A 342 33.38 -1.28 -10.57
CA VAL A 342 32.29 -2.01 -11.23
C VAL A 342 31.77 -3.14 -10.33
N ALA A 343 32.67 -3.92 -9.72
CA ALA A 343 32.29 -5.01 -8.81
C ALA A 343 31.63 -4.47 -7.53
N LEU A 344 32.18 -3.38 -6.97
CA LEU A 344 31.60 -2.73 -5.80
C LEU A 344 30.22 -2.12 -6.11
N ALA A 345 30.06 -1.48 -7.26
CA ALA A 345 28.79 -0.92 -7.71
C ALA A 345 27.68 -1.98 -7.75
N TRP A 346 27.97 -3.14 -8.34
CA TRP A 346 27.04 -4.28 -8.36
C TRP A 346 26.69 -4.78 -6.96
N GLY A 347 27.70 -4.97 -6.10
CA GLY A 347 27.48 -5.44 -4.73
C GLY A 347 26.65 -4.47 -3.89
N ILE A 348 26.97 -3.18 -3.93
CA ILE A 348 26.25 -2.13 -3.21
C ILE A 348 24.82 -2.03 -3.71
N ASN A 349 24.61 -2.01 -5.04
CA ASN A 349 23.28 -1.98 -5.62
C ASN A 349 22.44 -3.17 -5.14
N GLY A 350 22.99 -4.39 -5.17
CA GLY A 350 22.30 -5.59 -4.70
C GLY A 350 21.90 -5.53 -3.23
N VAL A 351 22.79 -5.09 -2.33
CA VAL A 351 22.48 -4.96 -0.91
C VAL A 351 21.40 -3.89 -0.67
N PHE A 352 21.53 -2.73 -1.33
CA PHE A 352 20.56 -1.65 -1.16
C PHE A 352 19.21 -1.93 -1.83
N SER A 353 19.14 -2.85 -2.80
CA SER A 353 17.86 -3.36 -3.29
C SER A 353 17.12 -4.15 -2.19
N VAL A 354 17.82 -5.01 -1.44
CA VAL A 354 17.21 -5.74 -0.30
C VAL A 354 16.81 -4.79 0.83
N ILE A 355 17.67 -3.82 1.16
CA ILE A 355 17.34 -2.79 2.15
C ILE A 355 16.14 -1.96 1.66
N GLY A 356 16.12 -1.56 0.39
CA GLY A 356 15.07 -0.75 -0.20
C GLY A 356 13.71 -1.42 -0.21
N SER A 357 13.63 -2.73 -0.48
CA SER A 357 12.36 -3.45 -0.45
C SER A 357 11.79 -3.56 0.97
N VAL A 358 12.62 -3.89 1.96
CA VAL A 358 12.16 -4.02 3.35
C VAL A 358 11.88 -2.65 3.98
N ALA A 359 12.75 -1.66 3.77
CA ALA A 359 12.49 -0.29 4.21
C ALA A 359 11.24 0.28 3.52
N GLY A 360 11.02 -0.04 2.24
CA GLY A 360 9.82 0.31 1.51
C GLY A 360 8.57 -0.28 2.15
N LEU A 361 8.58 -1.57 2.49
CA LEU A 361 7.45 -2.20 3.19
C LEU A 361 7.22 -1.60 4.59
N ALA A 362 8.29 -1.37 5.36
CA ALA A 362 8.19 -0.74 6.68
C ALA A 362 7.59 0.68 6.62
N LEU A 363 8.01 1.46 5.62
CA LEU A 363 7.43 2.78 5.32
C LEU A 363 5.96 2.66 4.89
N ALA A 364 5.62 1.70 4.03
CA ALA A 364 4.23 1.47 3.62
C ALA A 364 3.32 1.13 4.82
N LEU A 365 3.76 0.22 5.69
CA LEU A 365 3.02 -0.20 6.88
C LEU A 365 2.80 0.94 7.88
N THR A 366 3.64 1.97 7.87
CA THR A 366 3.58 3.08 8.82
C THR A 366 2.90 4.32 8.23
N PHE A 367 3.21 4.65 6.97
CA PHE A 367 2.86 5.93 6.35
C PHE A 367 2.16 5.78 4.98
N GLY A 368 2.03 4.57 4.44
CA GLY A 368 1.41 4.32 3.14
C GLY A 368 2.39 4.32 1.95
N PHE A 369 1.94 3.78 0.83
CA PHE A 369 2.73 3.61 -0.40
C PHE A 369 3.06 4.93 -1.10
N GLY A 370 2.27 5.99 -0.88
CA GLY A 370 2.56 7.33 -1.38
C GLY A 370 3.89 7.87 -0.84
N VAL A 371 4.15 7.64 0.46
CA VAL A 371 5.42 8.02 1.09
C VAL A 371 6.59 7.17 0.57
N VAL A 372 6.38 5.88 0.30
CA VAL A 372 7.40 5.01 -0.31
C VAL A 372 7.78 5.50 -1.70
N PHE A 373 6.78 5.85 -2.52
CA PHE A 373 7.00 6.36 -3.86
C PHE A 373 7.73 7.71 -3.83
N PHE A 374 7.36 8.60 -2.90
CA PHE A 374 8.06 9.87 -2.69
C PHE A 374 9.50 9.67 -2.24
N ALA A 375 9.76 8.77 -1.29
CA ALA A 375 11.12 8.42 -0.87
C ALA A 375 11.97 7.91 -2.04
N ALA A 376 11.36 7.14 -2.95
CA ALA A 376 12.03 6.68 -4.17
C ALA A 376 12.42 7.85 -5.10
N ILE A 377 11.54 8.83 -5.28
CA ILE A 377 11.84 10.05 -6.05
C ILE A 377 13.03 10.81 -5.43
N VAL A 378 13.04 10.95 -4.10
CA VAL A 378 14.16 11.59 -3.36
C VAL A 378 15.45 10.82 -3.58
N LEU A 379 15.43 9.48 -3.55
CA LEU A 379 16.61 8.66 -3.83
C LEU A 379 17.12 8.86 -5.27
N TYR A 380 16.24 8.95 -6.27
CA TYR A 380 16.65 9.29 -7.63
C TYR A 380 17.21 10.71 -7.74
N ALA A 381 16.70 11.68 -6.99
CA ALA A 381 17.26 13.03 -6.92
C ALA A 381 18.67 13.03 -6.28
N ILE A 382 18.88 12.25 -5.22
CA ILE A 382 20.21 12.04 -4.60
C ILE A 382 21.17 11.41 -5.62
N ALA A 383 20.73 10.38 -6.35
CA ALA A 383 21.53 9.77 -7.41
C ALA A 383 21.89 10.79 -8.51
N ALA A 384 20.97 11.69 -8.89
CA ALA A 384 21.25 12.74 -9.86
C ALA A 384 22.29 13.75 -9.34
N LEU A 385 22.26 14.09 -8.05
CA LEU A 385 23.26 14.95 -7.42
C LEU A 385 24.63 14.27 -7.40
N MET A 386 24.69 13.00 -7.00
CA MET A 386 25.94 12.23 -6.99
C MET A 386 26.50 12.05 -8.40
N ALA A 387 25.66 11.90 -9.41
CA ALA A 387 26.09 11.82 -10.80
C ALA A 387 26.87 13.05 -11.26
N ARG A 388 26.59 14.26 -10.74
CA ARG A 388 27.37 15.47 -11.05
C ARG A 388 28.81 15.42 -10.53
N LEU A 389 29.05 14.60 -9.51
CA LEU A 389 30.35 14.46 -8.85
C LEU A 389 31.18 13.32 -9.45
N LEU A 390 30.58 12.45 -10.28
CA LEU A 390 31.21 11.34 -11.00
C LEU A 390 31.70 11.80 -12.38
#